data_AF-A0A3C2BD10-F1
#
_entry.id   AF-A0A3C2BD10-F1
#
_cell.length_a   1.000
_cell.length_b   1.000
_cell.length_c   1.000
_cell.angle_alpha   90.00
_cell.angle_beta   90.00
_cell.angle_gamma   90.00
#
_symmetry.space_group_name_H-M   'P 1'
#
loop_
_entity.id
_entity.type
_entity.pdbx_description
1 polymer ?
#
loop_
_entity_poly.entity_id
_entity_poly.type
_entity_poly.pdbx_seq_one_letter_code
_entity_poly.pdbx_strand_id
1 'polypeptide(L)'
;MLKKILDNRTCAECKLCCIFDRYDIWETPVFDELTKNKLESLTDAEFVQKDGGYIFKAEKFDDEGLFTCPALDSEKGCMLGDEKPFDCRIWPYRIMQIGDKRAITIAGICDAMYNKPLSELVGFLKEGLADTIFRYADSHPEIVKPYDNSYPVLMFEE
;
A
#
# COMPACT_ATOMS: atom_id res chain seq x y z
N MET A 1 -9.16 4.20 3.08
CA MET A 1 -9.29 5.57 3.61
C MET A 1 -9.46 6.62 2.51
N LEU A 2 -9.45 6.24 1.23
CA LEU A 2 -9.43 7.18 0.10
C LEU A 2 -10.78 7.46 -0.54
N LYS A 3 -11.91 7.03 0.05
CA LYS A 3 -13.25 7.03 -0.58
C LYS A 3 -13.73 8.42 -1.06
N LYS A 4 -13.13 9.52 -0.60
CA LYS A 4 -13.41 10.89 -1.07
C LYS A 4 -12.70 11.27 -2.38
N ILE A 5 -11.60 10.60 -2.71
CA ILE A 5 -10.74 10.93 -3.87
C ILE A 5 -10.63 9.77 -4.87
N LEU A 6 -10.80 8.53 -4.41
CA LEU A 6 -10.70 7.32 -5.20
C LEU A 6 -11.89 6.39 -4.91
N ASP A 7 -12.59 5.99 -5.97
CA ASP A 7 -13.73 5.11 -5.87
C ASP A 7 -13.32 3.62 -5.73
N ASN A 8 -14.09 2.88 -4.94
CA ASN A 8 -13.82 1.47 -4.69
C ASN A 8 -13.99 0.62 -5.96
N ARG A 9 -14.93 0.95 -6.84
CA ARG A 9 -15.17 0.20 -8.08
C ARG A 9 -13.99 0.36 -9.04
N THR A 10 -13.44 1.57 -9.15
CA THR A 10 -12.21 1.83 -9.92
C THR A 10 -11.08 0.92 -9.46
N CYS A 11 -10.90 0.76 -8.14
CA CYS A 11 -9.88 -0.13 -7.59
C CYS A 11 -10.19 -1.61 -7.86
N ALA A 12 -11.44 -2.03 -7.70
CA ALA A 12 -11.86 -3.41 -7.93
C ALA A 12 -11.72 -3.85 -9.39
N GLU A 13 -11.92 -2.93 -10.34
CA GLU A 13 -11.70 -3.16 -11.77
C GLU A 13 -10.20 -3.15 -12.12
N CYS A 14 -9.41 -2.24 -11.53
CA CYS A 14 -7.99 -2.03 -11.83
C CYS A 14 -7.07 -3.13 -11.28
N LYS A 15 -7.20 -3.53 -10.01
CA LYS A 15 -6.44 -4.61 -9.32
C LYS A 15 -4.91 -4.48 -9.26
N LEU A 16 -4.32 -3.47 -9.91
CA LEU A 16 -2.87 -3.32 -10.04
C LEU A 16 -2.12 -3.33 -8.71
N CYS A 17 -2.68 -2.73 -7.65
CA CYS A 17 -2.05 -2.70 -6.33
C CYS A 17 -1.89 -4.06 -5.64
N CYS A 18 -2.40 -5.13 -6.27
CA CYS A 18 -2.33 -6.51 -5.80
C CYS A 18 -1.46 -7.40 -6.71
N ILE A 19 -0.79 -6.84 -7.71
CA ILE A 19 0.07 -7.57 -8.66
C ILE A 19 1.46 -6.97 -8.56
N PHE A 20 2.45 -7.82 -8.36
CA PHE A 20 3.83 -7.42 -8.10
C PHE A 20 4.78 -8.24 -8.98
N ASP A 21 5.81 -7.63 -9.53
CA ASP A 21 6.95 -8.33 -10.10
C ASP A 21 8.08 -8.48 -9.07
N ARG A 22 9.24 -8.96 -9.50
CA ARG A 22 10.40 -9.17 -8.61
C ARG A 22 11.05 -7.88 -8.13
N TYR A 23 10.86 -6.78 -8.85
CA TYR A 23 11.44 -5.47 -8.58
C TYR A 23 10.57 -4.64 -7.65
N ASP A 24 9.25 -4.85 -7.62
CA ASP A 24 8.32 -4.15 -6.73
C ASP A 24 7.79 -5.02 -5.57
N ILE A 25 8.21 -6.29 -5.44
CA ILE A 25 7.74 -7.17 -4.34
C ILE A 25 7.97 -6.60 -2.93
N TRP A 26 8.95 -5.72 -2.78
CA TRP A 26 9.21 -5.00 -1.52
C TRP A 26 8.08 -4.04 -1.11
N GLU A 27 7.21 -3.69 -2.06
CA GLU A 27 6.00 -2.88 -1.87
C GLU A 27 4.81 -3.64 -1.31
N THR A 28 4.92 -4.96 -1.19
CA THR A 28 3.89 -5.75 -0.53
C THR A 28 3.58 -5.16 0.85
N PRO A 29 2.29 -5.09 1.21
CA PRO A 29 1.88 -4.42 2.43
C PRO A 29 2.39 -5.16 3.65
N VAL A 30 2.65 -4.40 4.72
CA VAL A 30 2.86 -4.98 6.04
C VAL A 30 1.50 -5.30 6.67
N PHE A 31 1.37 -6.51 7.20
CA PHE A 31 0.20 -7.00 7.90
C PHE A 31 0.41 -7.00 9.41
N ASP A 32 -0.64 -6.63 10.15
CA ASP A 32 -0.75 -6.96 11.56
C ASP A 32 -1.16 -8.44 11.74
N GLU A 33 -1.05 -8.94 12.96
CA GLU A 33 -1.35 -10.34 13.28
C GLU A 33 -2.81 -10.71 12.96
N LEU A 34 -3.76 -9.80 13.18
CA LEU A 34 -5.18 -10.02 12.92
C LEU A 34 -5.45 -10.23 11.42
N THR A 35 -4.95 -9.34 10.57
CA THR A 35 -5.13 -9.38 9.12
C THR A 35 -4.39 -10.58 8.52
N LYS A 36 -3.19 -10.88 9.01
CA LYS A 36 -2.40 -12.06 8.64
C LYS A 36 -3.17 -13.35 8.95
N ASN A 37 -3.64 -13.53 10.19
CA ASN A 37 -4.37 -14.74 10.60
C ASN A 37 -5.67 -14.91 9.82
N LYS A 38 -6.35 -13.81 9.48
CA LYS A 38 -7.52 -13.84 8.61
C LYS A 38 -7.17 -14.35 7.21
N LEU A 39 -6.10 -13.86 6.59
CA LEU A 39 -5.67 -14.32 5.27
C LEU A 39 -5.26 -15.80 5.28
N GLU A 40 -4.56 -16.26 6.30
CA GLU A 40 -4.22 -17.69 6.48
C GLU A 40 -5.47 -18.57 6.61
N SER A 41 -6.58 -18.03 7.15
CA SER A 41 -7.85 -18.77 7.25
C SER A 41 -8.65 -18.85 5.94
N LEU A 42 -8.32 -17.99 4.97
CA LEU A 42 -9.05 -17.85 3.70
C LEU A 42 -8.24 -18.35 2.49
N THR A 43 -6.93 -18.50 2.64
CA THR A 43 -5.98 -18.74 1.55
C THR A 43 -4.80 -19.58 2.03
N ASP A 44 -4.05 -20.18 1.12
CA ASP A 44 -2.80 -20.89 1.42
C ASP A 44 -1.59 -19.93 1.52
N ALA A 45 -1.82 -18.67 1.90
CA ALA A 45 -0.77 -17.67 2.00
C ALA A 45 0.19 -17.98 3.16
N GLU A 46 1.49 -17.93 2.87
CA GLU A 46 2.54 -18.00 3.88
C GLU A 46 3.09 -16.59 4.17
N PHE A 47 3.46 -16.36 5.43
CA PHE A 47 3.99 -15.09 5.90
C PHE A 47 5.34 -15.26 6.59
N VAL A 48 6.15 -14.21 6.52
CA VAL A 48 7.37 -14.09 7.32
C VAL A 48 7.28 -12.85 8.21
N GLN A 49 7.76 -12.97 9.44
CA GLN A 49 7.84 -11.83 10.35
C GLN A 49 8.94 -10.87 9.89
N LYS A 50 8.63 -9.57 9.85
CA LYS A 50 9.58 -8.52 9.47
C LYS A 50 9.26 -7.23 10.21
N ASP A 51 10.28 -6.68 10.87
CA ASP A 51 10.27 -5.34 11.49
C ASP A 51 9.09 -5.06 12.44
N GLY A 52 8.50 -6.09 13.05
CA GLY A 52 7.36 -5.96 13.97
C GLY A 52 6.00 -6.30 13.35
N GLY A 53 5.93 -6.46 12.03
CA GLY A 53 4.75 -6.95 11.31
C GLY A 53 5.03 -8.24 10.54
N TYR A 54 4.16 -8.53 9.57
CA TYR A 54 4.25 -9.69 8.69
C TYR A 54 4.20 -9.25 7.22
N ILE A 55 4.96 -9.93 6.36
CA ILE A 55 4.88 -9.76 4.91
C ILE A 55 4.66 -11.13 4.26
N PHE A 56 4.16 -11.14 3.02
CA PHE A 56 4.02 -12.39 2.28
C PHE A 56 5.38 -13.05 2.05
N LYS A 57 5.41 -14.37 2.14
CA LYS A 57 6.50 -15.20 1.64
C LYS A 57 6.33 -15.41 0.14
N ALA A 58 6.68 -14.38 -0.63
CA ALA A 58 6.51 -14.35 -2.08
C ALA A 58 7.61 -15.13 -2.83
N GLU A 59 7.58 -16.46 -2.74
CA GLU A 59 8.56 -17.34 -3.39
C GLU A 59 8.14 -17.81 -4.79
N LYS A 60 6.85 -17.74 -5.10
CA LYS A 60 6.28 -18.24 -6.36
C LYS A 60 5.78 -17.08 -7.20
N PHE A 61 6.34 -16.97 -8.39
CA PHE A 61 5.89 -16.08 -9.46
C PHE A 61 5.32 -16.95 -10.58
N ASP A 62 4.32 -16.44 -11.31
CA ASP A 62 3.77 -17.12 -12.47
C ASP A 62 4.74 -17.11 -13.68
N ASP A 63 4.29 -17.65 -14.81
CA ASP A 63 5.09 -17.73 -16.04
C ASP A 63 5.48 -16.35 -16.61
N GLU A 64 4.74 -15.29 -16.24
CA GLU A 64 5.04 -13.90 -16.59
C GLU A 64 5.96 -13.23 -15.57
N GLY A 65 6.32 -13.94 -14.49
CA GLY A 65 7.18 -13.43 -13.42
C GLY A 65 6.44 -12.54 -12.44
N LEU A 66 5.12 -12.71 -12.31
CA LEU A 66 4.27 -11.92 -11.42
C LEU A 66 3.83 -12.72 -10.17
N PHE A 67 3.79 -12.03 -9.05
CA PHE A 67 3.22 -12.47 -7.80
C PHE A 67 1.86 -11.79 -7.62
N THR A 68 0.80 -12.59 -7.49
CA THR A 68 -0.53 -12.08 -7.20
C THR A 68 -0.80 -12.16 -5.70
N CYS A 69 -1.21 -11.04 -5.10
CA CYS A 69 -1.59 -10.96 -3.70
C CYS A 69 -2.71 -11.97 -3.41
N PRO A 70 -2.54 -12.86 -2.40
CA PRO A 70 -3.57 -13.81 -2.00
C PRO A 70 -4.91 -13.17 -1.63
N ALA A 71 -4.93 -11.89 -1.24
CA ALA A 71 -6.14 -11.14 -0.93
C ALA A 71 -6.95 -10.71 -2.17
N LEU A 72 -6.47 -10.96 -3.38
CA LEU A 72 -7.13 -10.54 -4.62
C LEU A 72 -8.13 -11.60 -5.09
N ASP A 73 -9.41 -11.26 -5.12
CA ASP A 73 -10.42 -12.00 -5.87
C ASP A 73 -10.43 -11.49 -7.32
N SER A 74 -10.32 -12.41 -8.28
CA SER A 74 -10.19 -12.07 -9.72
C SER A 74 -11.43 -11.39 -10.29
N GLU A 75 -12.60 -11.53 -9.67
CA GLU A 75 -13.86 -10.92 -10.13
C GLU A 75 -14.20 -9.67 -9.32
N LYS A 76 -13.99 -9.70 -7.99
CA LYS A 76 -14.48 -8.69 -7.05
C LYS A 76 -13.41 -7.70 -6.58
N GLY A 77 -12.14 -7.96 -6.85
CA GLY A 77 -11.02 -7.18 -6.32
C GLY A 77 -10.63 -7.63 -4.90
N CYS A 78 -10.00 -6.75 -4.13
CA CYS A 78 -9.46 -7.13 -2.82
C CYS A 78 -10.55 -7.52 -1.80
N MET A 79 -10.49 -8.77 -1.31
CA MET A 79 -11.49 -9.34 -0.41
C MET A 79 -11.43 -8.81 1.04
N LEU A 80 -10.36 -8.10 1.41
CA LEU A 80 -10.19 -7.58 2.77
C LEU A 80 -11.06 -6.36 3.10
N GLY A 81 -11.69 -5.72 2.11
CA GLY A 81 -12.64 -4.63 2.40
C GLY A 81 -12.02 -3.50 3.23
N ASP A 82 -12.61 -3.17 4.39
CA ASP A 82 -12.09 -2.16 5.32
C ASP A 82 -11.02 -2.72 6.30
N GLU A 83 -10.81 -4.04 6.34
CA GLU A 83 -9.75 -4.75 7.08
C GLU A 83 -8.44 -4.87 6.27
N LYS A 84 -8.32 -4.10 5.19
CA LYS A 84 -7.05 -3.98 4.47
C LYS A 84 -5.94 -3.50 5.43
N PRO A 85 -4.69 -3.98 5.26
CA PRO A 85 -3.55 -3.44 5.99
C PRO A 85 -3.39 -1.94 5.71
N PHE A 86 -2.73 -1.21 6.60
CA PHE A 86 -2.63 0.25 6.51
C PHE A 86 -2.09 0.71 5.16
N ASP A 87 -1.00 0.11 4.67
CA ASP A 87 -0.41 0.32 3.35
C ASP A 87 -1.46 0.29 2.22
N CYS A 88 -2.31 -0.75 2.20
CA CYS A 88 -3.35 -0.89 1.18
C CYS A 88 -4.49 0.13 1.33
N ARG A 89 -4.74 0.64 2.55
CA ARG A 89 -5.82 1.63 2.79
C ARG A 89 -5.45 3.03 2.35
N ILE A 90 -4.15 3.31 2.20
CA ILE A 90 -3.60 4.60 1.76
C ILE A 90 -3.01 4.56 0.35
N TRP A 91 -2.76 3.38 -0.23
CA TRP A 91 -2.25 3.24 -1.60
C TRP A 91 -3.12 4.02 -2.60
N PRO A 92 -2.53 4.86 -3.47
CA PRO A 92 -1.12 4.88 -3.88
C PRO A 92 -0.22 5.82 -3.09
N TYR A 93 -0.69 6.41 -1.98
CA TYR A 93 0.21 7.12 -1.08
C TYR A 93 1.12 6.14 -0.35
N ARG A 94 2.36 6.54 -0.14
CA ARG A 94 3.35 5.82 0.65
C ARG A 94 4.02 6.78 1.63
N ILE A 95 4.51 6.25 2.74
CA ILE A 95 5.44 6.99 3.60
C ILE A 95 6.84 6.43 3.40
N MET A 96 7.79 7.33 3.13
CA MET A 96 9.17 6.97 2.81
C MET A 96 10.16 7.80 3.63
N GLN A 97 11.31 7.20 3.94
CA GLN A 97 12.42 7.86 4.61
C GLN A 97 13.35 8.53 3.58
N ILE A 98 13.49 9.86 3.65
CA ILE A 98 14.36 10.69 2.81
C ILE A 98 15.37 11.42 3.70
N GLY A 99 16.60 10.91 3.76
CA GLY A 99 17.60 11.41 4.72
C GLY A 99 17.09 11.26 6.15
N ASP A 100 17.07 12.36 6.91
CA ASP A 100 16.60 12.38 8.31
C ASP A 100 15.10 12.69 8.44
N LYS A 101 14.36 12.79 7.33
CA LYS A 101 12.94 13.14 7.33
C LYS A 101 12.07 12.06 6.71
N ARG A 102 10.83 11.94 7.19
CA ARG A 102 9.79 11.16 6.53
C ARG A 102 9.02 12.04 5.54
N ALA A 103 8.56 11.44 4.46
CA ALA A 103 7.74 12.12 3.46
C ALA A 103 6.62 11.21 2.97
N ILE A 104 5.48 11.81 2.66
CA ILE A 104 4.41 11.16 1.93
C ILE A 104 4.67 11.34 0.43
N THR A 105 4.74 10.22 -0.26
CA THR A 105 4.98 10.11 -1.70
C THR A 105 3.79 9.45 -2.38
N ILE A 106 3.79 9.41 -3.71
CA ILE A 106 2.73 8.76 -4.50
C ILE A 106 3.29 7.84 -5.57
N ALA A 107 2.68 6.67 -5.74
CA ALA A 107 3.00 5.76 -6.83
C ALA A 107 2.51 6.32 -8.17
N GLY A 108 3.41 6.42 -9.15
CA GLY A 108 3.09 6.90 -10.51
C GLY A 108 2.21 5.97 -11.33
N ILE A 109 2.06 4.72 -10.89
CA ILE A 109 1.37 3.64 -11.62
C ILE A 109 -0.15 3.60 -11.40
N CYS A 110 -0.67 4.39 -10.45
CA CYS A 110 -2.11 4.47 -10.22
C CYS A 110 -2.73 5.58 -11.09
N ASP A 111 -3.12 5.27 -12.33
CA ASP A 111 -3.66 6.26 -13.27
C ASP A 111 -4.83 7.08 -12.71
N ALA A 112 -5.70 6.44 -11.92
CA ALA A 112 -6.87 7.08 -11.31
C ALA A 112 -6.50 8.20 -10.32
N MET A 113 -5.30 8.13 -9.73
CA MET A 113 -4.81 9.09 -8.76
C MET A 113 -3.73 10.00 -9.34
N TYR A 114 -2.78 9.44 -10.09
CA TYR A 114 -1.62 10.17 -10.59
C TYR A 114 -2.00 11.29 -11.58
N ASN A 115 -3.12 11.13 -12.30
CA ASN A 115 -3.62 12.15 -13.24
C ASN A 115 -4.44 13.27 -12.56
N LYS A 116 -4.66 13.22 -11.25
CA LYS A 116 -5.38 14.28 -10.53
C LYS A 116 -4.50 15.52 -10.35
N PRO A 117 -5.10 16.73 -10.26
CA PRO A 117 -4.35 17.92 -9.93
C PRO A 117 -3.55 17.77 -8.63
N LEU A 118 -2.30 18.23 -8.62
CA LEU A 118 -1.46 18.20 -7.42
C LEU A 118 -2.14 18.85 -6.20
N SER A 119 -2.91 19.91 -6.42
CA SER A 119 -3.68 20.58 -5.37
C SER A 119 -4.77 19.69 -4.75
N GLU A 120 -5.35 18.76 -5.52
CA GLU A 120 -6.33 17.80 -5.03
C GLU A 120 -5.64 16.70 -4.20
N LEU A 121 -4.53 16.15 -4.69
CA LEU A 121 -3.74 15.13 -3.99
C LEU A 121 -3.20 15.66 -2.66
N VAL A 122 -2.52 16.81 -2.68
CA VAL A 122 -1.99 17.45 -1.48
C VAL A 122 -3.11 18.00 -0.60
N GLY A 123 -4.19 18.52 -1.19
CA GLY A 123 -5.37 18.99 -0.44
C GLY A 123 -5.99 17.88 0.40
N PHE A 124 -6.16 16.69 -0.18
CA PHE A 124 -6.70 15.53 0.52
C PHE A 124 -5.78 15.06 1.67
N LEU A 125 -4.46 15.14 1.49
CA LEU A 125 -3.51 14.89 2.58
C LEU A 125 -3.70 15.88 3.74
N LYS A 126 -3.87 17.16 3.43
CA LYS A 126 -4.09 18.24 4.42
C LYS A 126 -5.43 18.18 5.14
N GLU A 127 -6.41 17.43 4.64
CA GLU A 127 -7.68 17.18 5.34
C GLU A 127 -7.56 16.18 6.52
N GLY A 128 -6.33 15.80 6.90
CA GLY A 128 -6.04 14.95 8.06
C GLY A 128 -5.56 13.54 7.72
N LEU A 129 -5.45 13.19 6.43
CA LEU A 129 -4.81 11.93 6.05
C LEU A 129 -3.31 11.95 6.35
N ALA A 130 -2.62 13.08 6.13
CA ALA A 130 -1.20 13.20 6.44
C ALA A 130 -0.90 12.94 7.92
N ASP A 131 -1.62 13.62 8.82
CA ASP A 131 -1.53 13.41 10.27
C ASP A 131 -1.78 11.96 10.66
N THR A 132 -2.72 11.30 9.98
CA THR A 132 -3.02 9.90 10.22
C THR A 132 -1.87 8.99 9.78
N ILE A 133 -1.25 9.25 8.64
CA ILE A 133 -0.11 8.49 8.12
C ILE A 133 1.10 8.65 9.03
N PHE A 134 1.50 9.87 9.38
CA PHE A 134 2.66 10.13 10.23
C PHE A 134 2.49 9.53 11.63
N ARG A 135 1.34 9.77 12.28
CA ARG A 135 1.04 9.19 13.59
C ARG A 135 1.01 7.65 13.57
N TYR A 136 0.49 7.05 12.51
CA TYR A 136 0.51 5.59 12.40
C TYR A 136 1.95 5.06 12.27
N ALA A 137 2.78 5.74 11.46
CA ALA A 137 4.20 5.41 11.29
C ALA A 137 5.05 5.58 12.57
N ASP A 138 4.64 6.44 13.53
CA ASP A 138 5.34 6.56 14.82
C ASP A 138 5.31 5.26 15.65
N SER A 139 4.23 4.48 15.49
CA SER A 139 4.02 3.22 16.19
C SER A 139 4.28 1.99 15.32
N HIS A 140 4.41 2.18 14.01
CA HIS A 140 4.60 1.14 13.01
C HIS A 140 5.74 1.54 12.06
N PRO A 141 7.00 1.58 12.53
CA PRO A 141 8.14 2.01 11.70
C PRO A 141 8.34 1.14 10.46
N GLU A 142 7.86 -0.10 10.44
CA GLU A 142 7.99 -1.06 9.34
C GLU A 142 7.25 -0.68 8.05
N ILE A 143 6.28 0.25 8.14
CA ILE A 143 5.60 0.78 6.96
C ILE A 143 6.42 1.88 6.27
N VAL A 144 7.41 2.47 6.97
CA VAL A 144 8.27 3.52 6.43
C VAL A 144 9.30 2.86 5.53
N LYS A 145 9.11 2.98 4.22
CA LYS A 145 10.02 2.36 3.24
C LYS A 145 11.21 3.26 2.95
N PRO A 146 12.36 2.70 2.51
CA PRO A 146 13.42 3.50 1.90
C PRO A 146 12.86 4.32 0.72
N TYR A 147 13.39 5.52 0.51
CA TYR A 147 12.96 6.35 -0.60
C TYR A 147 13.36 5.75 -1.96
N ASP A 148 12.37 5.64 -2.84
CA ASP A 148 12.54 5.32 -4.24
C ASP A 148 12.30 6.58 -5.08
N ASN A 149 13.23 6.92 -5.98
CA ASN A 149 13.17 8.16 -6.75
C ASN A 149 12.07 8.17 -7.83
N SER A 150 11.46 7.01 -8.13
CA SER A 150 10.29 6.89 -9.00
C SER A 150 9.01 7.39 -8.32
N TYR A 151 9.03 7.63 -7.01
CA TYR A 151 7.91 8.13 -6.23
C TYR A 151 8.04 9.65 -6.01
N PRO A 152 7.20 10.48 -6.66
CA PRO A 152 7.20 11.92 -6.41
C PRO A 152 6.80 12.23 -4.96
N VAL A 153 7.53 13.17 -4.37
CA VAL A 153 7.25 13.66 -3.01
C VAL A 153 6.10 14.65 -3.05
N LEU A 154 5.08 14.42 -2.20
CA LEU A 154 3.93 15.31 -2.07
C LEU A 154 4.02 16.19 -0.82
N MET A 155 4.54 15.65 0.28
CA MET A 155 4.57 16.35 1.57
C MET A 155 5.68 15.77 2.46
N PHE A 156 6.51 16.63 3.05
CA PHE A 156 7.41 16.23 4.14
C PHE A 156 6.69 16.29 5.47
N GLU A 157 7.14 15.46 6.41
CA GLU A 157 6.82 15.66 7.82
C GLU A 157 7.39 16.99 8.31
N GLU A 158 6.56 17.76 9.01
CA GLU A 158 6.91 19.08 9.58
C GLU A 158 7.67 18.96 10.90
#